data_AF-A0A7X9ASI9-F1
#
_entry.id   AF-A0A7X9ASI9-F1
#
_cell.length_a   1.000
_cell.length_b   1.000
_cell.length_c   1.000
_cell.angle_alpha   90.00
_cell.angle_beta   90.00
_cell.angle_gamma   90.00
#
_symmetry.space_group_name_H-M   'P 1'
#
loop_
_entity.id
_entity.type
_entity.pdbx_description
1 polymer ?
#
loop_
_entity_poly.entity_id
_entity_poly.type
_entity_poly.pdbx_seq_one_letter_code
_entity_poly.pdbx_strand_id
1 'polypeptide(L)'
;MTAKKSNNLYEELRQTTSAYFCIPLEECGPISAELLLCLEAALAILEKNHLEPSGKNFRESLDNILLLASRLRGNMLKEIADDLQDSLDMDGEGRLAIINDCMNVVQTAKTFVA
;
A
#
# COMPACT_ATOMS: atom_id res chain seq x y z
N MET A 1 -29.00 0.93 -12.77
CA MET A 1 -28.16 0.33 -11.72
C MET A 1 -26.78 0.98 -11.82
N THR A 2 -26.52 2.00 -11.02
CA THR A 2 -25.18 2.63 -10.96
C THR A 2 -24.26 1.64 -10.25
N ALA A 3 -23.27 1.12 -10.97
CA ALA A 3 -22.20 0.35 -10.36
C ALA A 3 -21.65 1.17 -9.19
N LYS A 4 -21.78 0.64 -7.96
CA LYS A 4 -20.99 1.13 -6.83
C LYS A 4 -19.56 1.10 -7.34
N LYS A 5 -18.95 2.26 -7.59
CA LYS A 5 -17.51 2.37 -7.77
C LYS A 5 -16.91 1.75 -6.53
N SER A 6 -16.42 0.54 -6.66
CA SER A 6 -15.70 -0.20 -5.64
C SER A 6 -14.39 0.54 -5.42
N ASN A 7 -14.43 1.62 -4.63
CA ASN A 7 -13.23 2.30 -4.13
C ASN A 7 -12.45 1.29 -3.30
N ASN A 8 -11.50 0.64 -3.96
CA ASN A 8 -10.58 -0.31 -3.36
C ASN A 8 -9.19 -0.01 -3.94
N LEU A 9 -8.16 -0.36 -3.18
CA LEU A 9 -6.79 0.00 -3.50
C LEU A 9 -6.33 -0.54 -4.88
N TYR A 10 -6.86 -1.67 -5.36
CA TYR A 10 -6.50 -2.19 -6.69
C TYR A 10 -6.97 -1.26 -7.81
N GLU A 11 -8.23 -0.80 -7.76
CA GLU A 11 -8.76 0.13 -8.75
C GLU A 11 -8.08 1.50 -8.69
N GLU A 12 -7.73 1.96 -7.49
CA GLU A 12 -6.89 3.16 -7.34
C GLU A 12 -5.53 2.96 -8.02
N LEU A 13 -4.83 1.87 -7.71
CA LEU A 13 -3.52 1.56 -8.29
C LEU A 13 -3.59 1.48 -9.82
N ARG A 14 -4.65 0.91 -10.39
CA ARG A 14 -4.86 0.91 -11.85
C ARG A 14 -4.97 2.31 -12.42
N GLN A 15 -5.76 3.18 -11.80
CA GLN A 15 -5.94 4.56 -12.25
C GLN A 15 -4.65 5.37 -12.13
N THR A 16 -3.95 5.25 -11.01
CA THR A 16 -2.71 5.97 -10.77
C THR A 16 -1.57 5.46 -11.66
N THR A 17 -1.52 4.15 -11.92
CA THR A 17 -0.54 3.53 -12.83
C THR A 17 -0.80 4.01 -14.26
N SER A 18 -2.05 4.01 -14.72
CA SER A 18 -2.43 4.53 -16.03
C SER A 18 -1.98 5.98 -16.21
N ALA A 19 -2.25 6.82 -15.21
CA ALA A 19 -1.84 8.21 -15.22
C ALA A 19 -0.32 8.40 -15.16
N TYR A 20 0.39 7.58 -14.37
CA TYR A 20 1.84 7.70 -14.17
C TYR A 20 2.64 7.23 -15.38
N PHE A 21 2.27 6.09 -15.97
CA PHE A 21 2.97 5.51 -17.11
C PHE A 21 2.41 5.96 -18.47
N CYS A 22 1.32 6.74 -18.48
CA CYS A 22 0.62 7.18 -19.69
C CYS A 22 0.17 6.00 -20.58
N ILE A 23 -0.31 4.92 -19.96
CA ILE A 23 -0.82 3.72 -20.66
C ILE A 23 -2.32 3.54 -20.43
N PRO A 24 -3.05 2.83 -21.32
CA PRO A 24 -4.47 2.56 -21.14
C PRO A 24 -4.77 1.80 -19.84
N LEU A 25 -5.93 2.06 -19.23
CA LEU A 25 -6.34 1.45 -17.96
C LEU A 25 -6.53 -0.07 -18.05
N GLU A 26 -6.84 -0.55 -19.26
CA GLU A 26 -7.00 -1.96 -19.62
C GLU A 26 -5.68 -2.72 -19.54
N GLU A 27 -4.55 -2.05 -19.76
CA GLU A 27 -3.20 -2.63 -19.72
C GLU A 27 -2.56 -2.56 -18.33
N CYS A 28 -3.16 -1.80 -17.40
CA CYS A 28 -2.61 -1.57 -16.06
C CYS A 28 -2.82 -2.72 -15.07
N GLY A 29 -3.65 -3.71 -15.41
CA GLY A 29 -4.01 -4.81 -14.51
C GLY A 29 -2.78 -5.55 -13.94
N PRO A 30 -1.88 -6.08 -14.79
CA PRO A 30 -0.69 -6.79 -14.33
C PRO A 30 0.25 -5.94 -13.47
N ILE A 31 0.45 -4.67 -13.83
CA ILE A 31 1.33 -3.75 -13.07
C ILE A 31 0.73 -3.49 -11.69
N SER A 32 -0.58 -3.25 -11.63
CA SER A 32 -1.27 -2.94 -10.38
C SER A 32 -1.31 -4.15 -9.45
N ALA A 33 -1.45 -5.36 -10.01
CA ALA A 33 -1.34 -6.61 -9.26
C ALA A 33 0.06 -6.81 -8.66
N GLU A 34 1.11 -6.55 -9.44
CA GLU A 34 2.50 -6.64 -8.97
C GLU A 34 2.79 -5.60 -7.87
N LEU A 35 2.25 -4.38 -8.01
CA LEU A 35 2.36 -3.34 -6.97
C LEU A 35 1.70 -3.76 -5.65
N LEU A 36 0.55 -4.46 -5.69
CA LEU A 36 -0.07 -5.02 -4.48
C LEU A 36 0.81 -6.07 -3.81
N LEU A 37 1.45 -6.96 -4.59
CA LEU A 37 2.38 -7.96 -4.06
C LEU A 37 3.61 -7.29 -3.42
N CYS A 38 4.14 -6.24 -4.06
CA CYS A 38 5.24 -5.46 -3.52
C CYS A 38 4.87 -4.74 -2.21
N LEU A 39 3.65 -4.18 -2.13
CA LEU A 39 3.14 -3.55 -0.91
C LEU A 39 2.98 -4.56 0.22
N GLU A 40 2.37 -5.71 -0.06
CA GLU A 40 2.23 -6.81 0.91
C GLU A 40 3.59 -7.29 1.44
N ALA A 41 4.57 -7.49 0.55
CA ALA A 41 5.91 -7.89 0.95
C ALA A 41 6.60 -6.85 1.84
N ALA A 42 6.46 -5.56 1.53
CA ALA A 42 6.99 -4.48 2.35
C ALA A 42 6.32 -4.44 3.73
N LEU A 43 4.99 -4.55 3.79
CA LEU A 43 4.22 -4.60 5.04
C LEU A 43 4.62 -5.81 5.90
N ALA A 44 4.85 -6.97 5.31
CA ALA A 44 5.31 -8.16 6.05
C ALA A 44 6.70 -7.96 6.67
N ILE A 45 7.58 -7.19 6.03
CA ILE A 45 8.85 -6.79 6.62
C ILE A 45 8.63 -5.83 7.78
N LEU A 46 7.74 -4.84 7.65
CA LEU A 46 7.41 -3.92 8.74
C LEU A 46 6.84 -4.69 9.94
N GLU A 47 5.89 -5.60 9.71
CA GLU A 47 5.28 -6.45 10.73
C GLU A 47 6.34 -7.25 11.47
N LYS A 48 7.24 -7.93 10.75
CA LYS A 48 8.31 -8.73 11.36
C LYS A 48 9.28 -7.89 12.21
N ASN A 49 9.48 -6.62 11.87
CA ASN A 49 10.46 -5.74 12.51
C ASN A 49 9.80 -4.60 13.32
N HIS A 50 8.52 -4.72 13.68
CA HIS A 50 7.75 -3.64 14.30
C HIS A 50 8.32 -3.16 15.64
N LEU A 51 9.10 -3.98 16.36
CA LEU A 51 9.77 -3.59 17.61
C LEU A 51 11.07 -2.80 17.39
N GLU A 52 11.60 -2.79 16.17
CA GLU A 52 12.86 -2.14 15.80
C GLU A 52 12.65 -1.15 14.63
N PRO A 53 11.86 -0.07 14.81
CA PRO A 53 11.48 0.84 13.72
C PRO A 53 12.67 1.66 13.14
N SER A 54 13.78 1.74 13.88
CA SER A 54 15.04 2.33 13.39
C SER A 54 15.92 1.32 12.65
N GLY A 55 15.56 0.04 12.64
CA GLY A 55 16.26 -1.02 11.94
C GLY A 55 16.24 -0.82 10.43
N LYS A 56 17.35 -1.17 9.78
CA LYS A 56 17.54 -0.96 8.33
C LYS A 56 16.38 -1.53 7.50
N ASN A 57 15.98 -2.77 7.77
CA ASN A 57 14.90 -3.43 7.02
C ASN A 57 13.56 -2.70 7.17
N PHE A 58 13.24 -2.24 8.38
CA PHE A 58 12.00 -1.49 8.62
C PHE A 58 12.03 -0.16 7.86
N ARG A 59 13.13 0.60 8.00
CA ARG A 59 13.31 1.89 7.32
C ARG A 59 13.23 1.78 5.80
N GLU A 60 13.94 0.83 5.21
CA GLU A 60 13.93 0.62 3.76
C GLU A 60 12.54 0.23 3.24
N SER A 61 11.83 -0.66 3.95
CA SER A 61 10.46 -1.05 3.57
C SER A 61 9.48 0.11 3.71
N LEU A 62 9.57 0.91 4.76
CA LEU A 62 8.73 2.08 4.95
C LEU A 62 9.01 3.13 3.85
N ASP A 63 10.28 3.47 3.64
CA ASP A 63 10.69 4.46 2.64
C ASP A 63 10.23 4.06 1.22
N ASN A 64 10.21 2.75 0.89
CA ASN A 64 9.66 2.25 -0.37
C ASN A 64 8.15 2.50 -0.51
N ILE A 65 7.36 2.28 0.55
CA ILE A 65 5.92 2.53 0.54
C ILE A 65 5.64 4.04 0.40
N LEU A 66 6.35 4.87 1.17
CA LEU A 66 6.24 6.33 1.10
C LEU A 66 6.60 6.86 -0.30
N LEU A 67 7.68 6.32 -0.89
CA LEU A 67 8.10 6.68 -2.23
C LEU A 67 7.01 6.31 -3.25
N LEU A 68 6.46 5.10 -3.18
CA LEU A 68 5.39 4.67 -4.07
C LEU A 68 4.15 5.58 -3.97
N ALA A 69 3.71 5.89 -2.74
CA ALA A 69 2.60 6.79 -2.49
C ALA A 69 2.82 8.19 -3.08
N SER A 70 4.03 8.74 -2.91
CA SER A 70 4.40 10.05 -3.46
C SER A 70 4.36 10.10 -5.00
N ARG A 71 4.66 8.97 -5.67
CA ARG A 71 4.73 8.87 -7.13
C ARG A 71 3.36 8.66 -7.76
N LEU A 72 2.59 7.74 -7.21
CA LEU A 72 1.29 7.34 -7.78
C LEU A 72 0.16 8.29 -7.37
N ARG A 73 0.30 9.05 -6.28
CA ARG A 73 -0.69 10.06 -5.84
C ARG A 73 -2.12 9.52 -5.67
N GLY A 74 -2.25 8.25 -5.28
CA GLY A 74 -3.51 7.64 -4.86
C GLY A 74 -3.88 8.07 -3.45
N ASN A 75 -5.17 8.22 -3.16
CA ASN A 75 -5.64 8.65 -1.83
C ASN A 75 -5.51 7.51 -0.82
N MET A 76 -5.97 6.30 -1.14
CA MET A 76 -5.86 5.13 -0.26
C MET A 76 -4.40 4.73 -0.03
N LEU A 77 -3.58 4.77 -1.08
CA LEU A 77 -2.15 4.52 -0.96
C LEU A 77 -1.45 5.58 -0.10
N LYS A 78 -1.89 6.84 -0.19
CA LYS A 78 -1.41 7.91 0.68
C LYS A 78 -1.86 7.70 2.13
N GLU A 79 -3.11 7.32 2.37
CA GLU A 79 -3.59 7.00 3.72
C GLU A 79 -2.76 5.89 4.36
N ILE A 80 -2.49 4.79 3.64
CA ILE A 80 -1.59 3.73 4.11
C ILE A 80 -0.20 4.29 4.46
N ALA A 81 0.37 5.13 3.60
CA ALA A 81 1.68 5.72 3.82
C ALA A 81 1.72 6.66 5.04
N ASP A 82 0.71 7.51 5.20
CA ASP A 82 0.58 8.44 6.31
C ASP A 82 0.37 7.68 7.63
N ASP A 83 -0.52 6.68 7.66
CA ASP A 83 -0.75 5.83 8.85
C ASP A 83 0.52 5.11 9.30
N LEU A 84 1.27 4.52 8.36
CA LEU A 84 2.54 3.86 8.67
C LEU A 84 3.60 4.84 9.17
N GLN A 85 3.64 6.05 8.63
CA GLN A 85 4.56 7.10 9.07
C GLN A 85 4.24 7.56 10.49
N ASP A 86 2.96 7.80 10.80
CA ASP A 86 2.49 8.22 12.13
C ASP A 86 2.70 7.11 13.18
N SER A 87 2.67 5.83 12.76
CA SER A 87 2.93 4.69 13.62
C SER A 87 4.37 4.64 14.20
N LEU A 88 5.31 5.43 13.66
CA LEU A 88 6.66 5.52 14.20
C LEU A 88 6.68 6.10 15.62
N ASP A 89 5.78 7.04 15.91
CA ASP A 89 5.67 7.71 17.22
C ASP A 89 4.89 6.86 18.25
N MET A 90 4.36 5.71 17.84
CA MET A 90 3.61 4.78 18.69
C MET A 90 4.54 3.77 19.39
N ASP A 91 3.99 3.06 20.39
CA ASP A 91 4.63 1.87 20.94
C ASP A 91 4.58 0.68 19.97
N GLY A 92 5.22 -0.43 20.34
CA GLY A 92 5.30 -1.61 19.48
C GLY A 92 3.93 -2.21 19.14
N GLU A 93 3.01 -2.25 20.10
CA GLU A 93 1.67 -2.81 19.92
C GLU A 93 0.81 -1.92 19.02
N GLY A 94 0.80 -0.61 19.25
CA GLY A 94 0.08 0.35 18.39
C GLY A 94 0.61 0.33 16.96
N ARG A 95 1.94 0.28 16.79
CA ARG A 95 2.56 0.15 15.47
C ARG A 95 2.15 -1.13 14.75
N LEU A 96 2.17 -2.27 15.45
CA LEU A 96 1.77 -3.54 14.88
C LEU A 96 0.29 -3.53 14.46
N ALA A 97 -0.59 -2.91 15.25
CA ALA A 97 -2.00 -2.77 14.89
C ALA A 97 -2.18 -2.00 13.58
N ILE A 98 -1.52 -0.85 13.42
CA ILE A 98 -1.56 -0.06 12.18
C ILE A 98 -1.03 -0.85 10.97
N ILE A 99 0.09 -1.55 11.14
CA ILE A 99 0.67 -2.39 10.07
C ILE A 99 -0.32 -3.48 9.64
N ASN A 100 -0.99 -4.13 10.60
CA ASN A 100 -1.97 -5.17 10.32
C ASN A 100 -3.23 -4.63 9.65
N ASP A 101 -3.68 -3.43 10.03
CA ASP A 101 -4.81 -2.76 9.36
C ASP A 101 -4.45 -2.43 7.91
N CYS A 102 -3.25 -1.89 7.66
CA CYS A 102 -2.74 -1.66 6.30
C CYS A 102 -2.64 -2.97 5.50
N MET A 103 -2.15 -4.05 6.12
CA MET A 103 -2.10 -5.38 5.52
C MET A 103 -3.50 -5.86 5.13
N ASN A 104 -4.50 -5.69 5.98
CA ASN A 104 -5.89 -6.06 5.68
C ASN A 104 -6.45 -5.30 4.48
N VAL A 105 -6.12 -4.01 4.32
CA VAL A 105 -6.50 -3.21 3.13
C VAL A 105 -5.89 -3.82 1.86
N VAL A 106 -4.59 -4.13 1.88
CA VAL A 106 -3.88 -4.74 0.74
C VAL A 106 -4.43 -6.12 0.40
N GLN A 107 -4.65 -6.98 1.40
CA GLN A 107 -5.25 -8.31 1.18
C GLN A 107 -6.66 -8.22 0.61
N THR A 108 -7.48 -7.27 1.09
CA THR A 108 -8.82 -7.03 0.57
C THR A 108 -8.75 -6.62 -0.90
N ALA A 109 -7.83 -5.73 -1.27
CA ALA A 109 -7.63 -5.29 -2.65
C ALA A 109 -7.24 -6.42 -3.61
N LYS A 110 -6.41 -7.37 -3.13
CA LYS A 110 -6.02 -8.55 -3.93
C LYS A 110 -7.20 -9.43 -4.34
N THR A 111 -8.31 -9.41 -3.61
CA THR A 111 -9.52 -10.17 -3.98
C THR A 111 -10.20 -9.66 -5.26
N PHE A 112 -9.82 -8.47 -5.74
CA PHE A 112 -10.39 -7.84 -6.95
C PHE A 112 -9.54 -8.03 -8.22
N VAL A 113 -8.41 -8.75 -8.15
CA VAL A 113 -7.46 -8.97 -9.28
C VAL A 113 -7.98 -10.01 -10.30
N ALA A 114 -9.28 -10.33 -10.27
CA ALA A 114 -9.90 -11.43 -11.03
C ALA A 114 -9.68 -11.38 -12.56
#